data_AF-A0A358PE45-F1
#
_entry.id   AF-A0A358PE45-F1
#
_cell.length_a   1.000
_cell.length_b   1.000
_cell.length_c   1.000
_cell.angle_alpha   90.00
_cell.angle_beta   90.00
_cell.angle_gamma   90.00
#
_symmetry.space_group_name_H-M   'P 1'
#
loop_
_entity.id
_entity.type
_entity.pdbx_description
1 polymer ?
#
loop_
_entity_poly.entity_id
_entity_poly.type
_entity_poly.pdbx_seq_one_letter_code
_entity_poly.pdbx_strand_id
1 'polypeptide(L)' 'RRLRDKGIPVITGQAAENIDNAALVVISTAIKPDNPEVVAARAKFLPIVHRAEMLGELMRLRWSIAVAGTHGKTTTT' A
#
# COMPACT_ATOMS: atom_id res chain seq x y z
N ARG A 1 0.21 10.79 -12.64
CA ARG A 1 0.41 10.48 -14.08
C ARG A 1 1.29 9.25 -14.27
N ARG A 2 2.57 9.27 -13.85
CA ARG A 2 3.54 8.16 -13.96
C ARG A 2 3.02 6.73 -13.74
N LEU A 3 2.20 6.47 -12.71
CA LEU A 3 1.64 5.14 -12.45
C LEU A 3 0.62 4.71 -13.53
N ARG A 4 -0.28 5.63 -13.92
CA ARG A 4 -1.23 5.40 -15.02
C ARG A 4 -0.50 5.16 -16.33
N ASP A 5 0.58 5.91 -16.58
CA ASP A 5 1.41 5.75 -17.78
C ASP A 5 2.11 4.38 -17.83
N LYS A 6 2.32 3.74 -16.67
CA LYS A 6 2.83 2.36 -16.55
C LYS A 6 1.72 1.29 -16.59
N GLY A 7 0.47 1.67 -16.91
CA GLY A 7 -0.67 0.76 -16.96
C GLY A 7 -1.27 0.40 -15.61
N ILE A 8 -0.87 1.06 -14.52
CA ILE A 8 -1.45 0.82 -13.19
C ILE A 8 -2.76 1.62 -13.09
N PRO A 9 -3.91 0.97 -12.81
CA PRO A 9 -5.16 1.68 -12.55
C PRO A 9 -5.01 2.59 -11.33
N VAL A 10 -5.31 3.88 -11.49
CA VAL A 10 -5.29 4.85 -10.37
C VAL A 10 -6.58 5.62 -10.37
N ILE A 11 -7.40 5.35 -9.36
CA ILE A 11 -8.71 5.95 -9.15
C ILE A 11 -8.56 7.10 -8.13
N THR A 12 -9.30 8.18 -8.33
CA THR A 12 -9.37 9.32 -7.40
C THR A 12 -10.73 9.34 -6.73
N GLY A 13 -10.74 9.52 -5.40
CA GLY A 13 -11.91 9.24 -4.58
C GLY A 13 -11.85 7.82 -4.02
N GLN A 14 -12.41 7.63 -2.83
CA GLN A 14 -12.43 6.36 -2.12
C GLN A 14 -13.82 5.76 -2.25
N ALA A 15 -13.91 4.52 -2.74
CA ALA A 15 -15.17 3.84 -2.98
C ALA A 15 -14.99 2.33 -2.79
N ALA A 16 -16.01 1.63 -2.29
CA ALA A 16 -15.91 0.20 -1.94
C ALA A 16 -15.61 -0.68 -3.17
N GLU A 17 -16.06 -0.27 -4.35
CA GLU A 17 -15.96 -0.98 -5.62
C GLU A 17 -14.51 -0.98 -6.16
N ASN A 18 -13.67 -0.03 -5.69
CA ASN A 18 -12.28 0.08 -6.13
C ASN A 18 -11.45 -1.19 -5.82
N ILE A 19 -11.90 -2.02 -4.88
CA ILE A 19 -11.19 -3.23 -4.42
C ILE A 19 -11.84 -4.54 -4.89
N ASP A 20 -12.82 -4.50 -5.80
CA ASP A 20 -13.63 -5.69 -6.14
C ASP A 20 -12.82 -6.90 -6.60
N ASN A 21 -11.70 -6.68 -7.30
CA ASN A 21 -10.83 -7.73 -7.82
C ASN A 21 -9.49 -7.82 -7.05
N ALA A 22 -9.40 -7.21 -5.87
CA ALA A 22 -8.18 -7.24 -5.08
C ALA A 22 -8.07 -8.54 -4.28
N ALA A 23 -6.88 -9.15 -4.28
CA ALA A 23 -6.55 -10.28 -3.40
C ALA A 23 -6.10 -9.84 -1.99
N LEU A 24 -5.74 -8.57 -1.85
CA LEU A 24 -5.04 -7.97 -0.71
C LEU A 24 -5.18 -6.45 -0.79
N VAL A 25 -5.28 -5.78 0.35
CA VAL A 25 -5.26 -4.32 0.45
C VAL A 25 -4.05 -3.85 1.23
N VAL A 26 -3.28 -2.90 0.67
CA VAL A 26 -2.14 -2.27 1.34
C VAL A 26 -2.50 -0.84 1.70
N ILE A 27 -2.39 -0.49 2.99
CA ILE A 27 -2.72 0.85 3.47
C ILE A 27 -1.51 1.61 4.02
N SER A 28 -1.54 2.94 3.89
CA SER A 28 -0.65 3.81 4.65
C SER A 28 -1.22 4.12 6.03
N THR A 29 -0.40 4.69 6.92
CA THR A 29 -0.85 5.13 8.26
C THR A 29 -1.88 6.25 8.22
N ALA A 30 -2.00 6.98 7.10
CA ALA A 30 -2.97 8.06 6.95
C ALA A 30 -4.39 7.59 6.59
N ILE A 31 -4.56 6.32 6.22
CA ILE A 31 -5.88 5.77 5.90
C ILE A 31 -6.64 5.48 7.19
N LYS A 32 -7.82 6.09 7.31
CA LYS A 32 -8.70 5.92 8.47
C LYS A 32 -9.48 4.60 8.39
N PRO A 33 -9.90 4.04 9.53
CA PRO A 33 -10.69 2.80 9.56
C PRO A 33 -12.06 2.89 8.87
N ASP A 34 -12.64 4.09 8.76
CA ASP A 34 -13.92 4.38 8.12
C ASP A 34 -13.82 4.61 6.60
N ASN A 35 -12.62 4.50 6.02
CA ASN A 35 -12.46 4.51 4.57
C ASN A 35 -13.30 3.38 3.95
N PRO A 36 -14.16 3.68 2.94
CA PRO A 36 -15.06 2.69 2.36
C PRO A 36 -14.33 1.47 1.77
N GLU A 37 -13.11 1.62 1.26
CA GLU A 37 -12.27 0.51 0.76
C GLU A 37 -11.80 -0.39 1.90
N VAL A 38 -11.47 0.17 3.06
CA VAL A 38 -11.05 -0.59 4.25
C VAL A 38 -12.22 -1.34 4.85
N VAL A 39 -13.38 -0.69 4.95
CA VAL A 39 -14.62 -1.32 5.45
C VAL A 39 -15.02 -2.47 4.53
N ALA A 40 -15.02 -2.25 3.21
CA ALA A 40 -15.33 -3.28 2.24
C ALA A 40 -14.33 -4.45 2.26
N ALA A 41 -13.03 -4.17 2.41
CA ALA A 41 -11.99 -5.19 2.54
C ALA A 41 -12.26 -6.11 3.75
N ARG A 42 -12.61 -5.53 4.91
CA ARG A 42 -12.98 -6.30 6.11
C ARG A 42 -14.22 -7.14 5.88
N ALA A 43 -15.26 -6.57 5.27
CA ALA A 43 -16.51 -7.29 4.98
C ALA A 43 -16.29 -8.49 4.02
N LYS A 44 -15.33 -8.37 3.11
CA LYS A 44 -14.93 -9.42 2.16
C LYS A 44 -13.85 -10.37 2.71
N PHE A 45 -13.44 -10.21 3.97
CA PHE A 45 -12.33 -10.95 4.58
C PHE A 45 -11.00 -10.87 3.80
N LEU A 46 -10.79 -9.77 3.08
CA LEU A 46 -9.53 -9.53 2.38
C LEU A 46 -8.42 -9.16 3.39
N PRO A 47 -7.21 -9.73 3.25
CA PRO A 47 -6.07 -9.32 4.06
C PRO A 47 -5.78 -7.82 3.89
N ILE A 48 -5.61 -7.12 5.01
CA ILE A 48 -5.19 -5.72 5.03
C ILE A 48 -3.83 -5.68 5.71
N VAL A 49 -2.82 -5.15 5.00
CA VAL A 49 -1.46 -5.00 5.52
C VAL A 49 -1.01 -3.55 5.46
N HIS A 50 -0.10 -3.17 6.34
CA HIS A 50 0.49 -1.85 6.30
C HIS A 50 1.59 -1.75 5.24
N ARG A 51 1.78 -0.55 4.68
CA ARG A 51 2.81 -0.26 3.68
C ARG A 51 4.22 -0.71 4.11
N ALA A 52 4.56 -0.58 5.39
CA ALA A 52 5.85 -1.01 5.91
C ALA A 52 6.02 -2.54 5.92
N GLU A 53 4.94 -3.27 6.20
CA GLU A 53 4.94 -4.74 6.17
C GLU A 53 5.09 -5.23 4.74
N MET A 54 4.33 -4.64 3.79
CA MET A 54 4.47 -4.98 2.37
C MET A 54 5.88 -4.68 1.84
N LEU A 55 6.50 -3.58 2.28
CA LEU A 55 7.91 -3.30 1.97
C LEU A 55 8.83 -4.39 2.53
N GLY A 56 8.61 -4.82 3.78
CA GLY A 56 9.35 -5.90 4.41
C GLY A 56 9.29 -7.20 3.61
N GLU A 57 8.10 -7.57 3.11
CA GLU A 57 7.93 -8.77 2.29
C GLU A 57 8.70 -8.69 0.96
N LEU A 58 8.76 -7.52 0.32
CA LEU A 58 9.61 -7.33 -0.87
C LEU A 58 11.09 -7.47 -0.54
N MET A 59 11.52 -6.95 0.62
CA MET A 59 12.91 -7.04 1.07
C MET A 59 13.34 -8.46 1.38
N ARG A 60 12.45 -9.34 1.88
CA ARG A 60 12.74 -10.76 2.16
C ARG A 60 13.17 -11.54 0.92
N LEU A 61 12.73 -11.11 -0.26
CA LEU A 61 13.01 -11.82 -1.51
C LEU A 61 14.43 -11.55 -2.06
N ARG A 62 15.17 -10.58 -1.51
CA ARG A 62 16.48 -10.15 -2.02
C ARG A 62 17.44 -9.81 -0.89
N TRP A 63 18.74 -9.82 -1.17
CA TRP A 63 19.70 -9.18 -0.28
C TRP A 63 19.43 -7.68 -0.25
N SER A 64 19.09 -7.16 0.94
CA SER A 64 18.53 -5.83 1.10
C SER A 64 19.20 -5.09 2.25
N ILE A 65 19.39 -3.78 2.09
CA ILE A 65 19.94 -2.87 3.12
C ILE A 65 18.86 -1.89 3.52
N ALA A 66 18.59 -1.76 4.82
CA ALA A 66 17.66 -0.77 5.37
C ALA A 66 18.43 0.47 5.84
N VAL A 67 18.12 1.63 5.25
CA VAL A 67 18.68 2.92 5.68
C VAL A 67 17.64 3.68 6.52
N ALA A 68 17.97 3.93 7.80
CA ALA A 68 17.10 4.62 8.76
C ALA A 68 17.78 5.89 9.31
N GLY A 69 17.02 6.74 9.99
CA GLY A 69 17.52 7.98 10.62
C GLY A 69 16.56 9.16 10.45
N THR A 70 16.73 10.23 11.23
CA THR A 70 15.83 11.40 11.15
C THR A 70 16.04 12.19 9.86
N HIS A 71 17.30 12.37 9.44
CA HIS A 71 17.71 13.11 8.24
C HIS A 71 18.55 12.23 7.31
N GLY A 72 18.81 12.67 6.07
CA GLY A 72 19.74 12.02 5.15
C GLY A 72 19.26 10.76 4.41
N LYS A 73 18.21 10.06 4.88
CA LYS A 73 17.72 8.78 4.32
C LYS A 73 17.60 8.75 2.78
N THR A 74 16.88 9.73 2.20
CA THR A 74 16.61 9.79 0.75
C THR A 74 17.84 10.16 -0.07
N THR A 75 18.84 10.81 0.54
CA THR A 75 20.10 11.16 -0.15
C THR A 75 21.08 9.99 -0.11
N THR A 76 21.04 9.19 0.96
CA THR A 76 21.89 8.01 1.14
C THR A 76 21.38 6.77 0.39
N THR A 77 20.08 6.68 0.09
CA THR A 77 19.46 5.55 -0.63
C THR A 77 19.29 5.87 -2.10
#